data_AF-A0A9D4E4R0-F1
#
_entry.id   AF-A0A9D4E4R0-F1
#
_cell.length_a   1.000
_cell.length_b   1.000
_cell.length_c   1.000
_cell.angle_alpha   90.00
_cell.angle_beta   90.00
_cell.angle_gamma   90.00
#
_symmetry.space_group_name_H-M   'P 1'
#
loop_
_entity.id
_entity.type
_entity.pdbx_description
1 polymer ?
#
loop_
_entity_poly.entity_id
_entity_poly.type
_entity_poly.pdbx_seq_one_letter_code
_entity_poly.pdbx_strand_id
1 'polypeptide(L)'
;MALFIAVCVATCVAIRLKRAKERMKLKEDLILELRNGNGVIKNAAFVIYNDSEPDDDIFVKDILCPGLEIRLKQKIKSERDLVRFKARDIKPGAVLLDKTDELIKNSSVIVVLLTEHSFEDNSVEMVLLSCFPTGEANQVPKPIVYVIKGETDTNELPRGISLHFRSAKKIMWRKNTEYNAQDLDYLCDLIMNVPIEACLLNNITVLNIWCNIFKGTGSKNTYRRLENDSIEG
;
A
#
# COMPACT_ATOMS: atom_id res chain seq x y z
N MET A 1 40.83 17.63 -8.77
CA MET A 1 39.58 17.11 -9.40
C MET A 1 39.30 15.64 -9.08
N ALA A 2 40.24 14.71 -9.23
CA ALA A 2 40.00 13.28 -8.98
C ALA A 2 39.52 12.94 -7.55
N LEU A 3 40.05 13.62 -6.53
CA LEU A 3 39.67 13.40 -5.12
C LEU A 3 38.20 13.79 -4.84
N PHE A 4 37.71 14.84 -5.49
CA PHE A 4 36.34 15.34 -5.30
C PHE A 4 35.31 14.37 -5.89
N ILE A 5 35.61 13.83 -7.08
CA ILE A 5 34.77 12.80 -7.73
C ILE A 5 34.73 11.52 -6.88
N ALA A 6 35.88 11.09 -6.34
CA ALA A 6 35.95 9.90 -5.48
C ALA A 6 35.10 10.05 -4.20
N VAL A 7 35.14 11.23 -3.55
CA VAL A 7 34.32 11.52 -2.37
C VAL A 7 32.83 11.53 -2.73
N CYS A 8 32.42 12.21 -3.80
CA CYS A 8 31.02 12.21 -4.24
C CYS A 8 30.49 10.80 -4.56
N VAL A 9 31.30 9.95 -5.21
CA VAL A 9 30.93 8.56 -5.50
C VAL A 9 30.83 7.74 -4.20
N ALA A 10 31.79 7.88 -3.28
CA ALA A 10 31.77 7.17 -2.00
C ALA A 10 30.56 7.56 -1.14
N THR A 11 30.23 8.85 -1.05
CA THR A 11 29.04 9.33 -0.34
C THR A 11 27.75 8.84 -1.01
N CYS A 12 27.66 8.86 -2.34
CA CYS A 12 26.51 8.30 -3.07
C CYS A 12 26.33 6.80 -2.80
N VAL A 13 27.42 6.02 -2.79
CA VAL A 13 27.39 4.58 -2.48
C VAL A 13 26.96 4.36 -1.04
N ALA A 14 27.49 5.11 -0.07
CA ALA A 14 27.11 5.02 1.33
C ALA A 14 25.63 5.33 1.57
N ILE A 15 25.10 6.38 0.93
CA ILE A 15 23.67 6.73 1.01
C ILE A 15 22.79 5.63 0.40
N ARG A 16 23.18 5.08 -0.76
CA ARG A 16 22.46 3.97 -1.40
C ARG A 16 22.47 2.72 -0.52
N LEU A 17 23.60 2.40 0.08
CA LEU A 17 23.74 1.25 0.98
C LEU A 17 22.88 1.41 2.24
N LYS A 18 22.85 2.61 2.83
CA LYS A 18 22.00 2.92 3.99
C LYS A 18 20.52 2.74 3.64
N ARG A 19 20.06 3.33 2.53
CA ARG A 19 18.68 3.18 2.05
C ARG A 19 18.31 1.72 1.75
N ALA A 20 19.24 0.95 1.18
CA ALA A 20 19.02 -0.47 0.92
C ALA A 20 18.84 -1.27 2.22
N LYS A 21 19.65 -1.00 3.25
CA LYS A 21 19.51 -1.63 4.58
C LYS A 21 18.19 -1.26 5.24
N GLU A 22 17.81 0.02 5.21
CA GLU A 22 16.52 0.48 5.75
C GLU A 22 15.34 -0.16 5.02
N ARG A 23 15.40 -0.26 3.69
CA ARG A 23 14.39 -0.95 2.86
C ARG A 23 14.25 -2.42 3.26
N MET A 24 15.36 -3.14 3.45
CA MET A 24 15.33 -4.55 3.86
C MET A 24 14.69 -4.71 5.25
N LYS A 25 15.08 -3.86 6.20
CA LYS A 25 14.51 -3.90 7.56
C LYS A 25 13.00 -3.66 7.55
N LEU A 26 12.54 -2.60 6.85
CA LEU A 26 11.10 -2.31 6.73
C LEU A 26 10.33 -3.45 6.06
N LYS A 27 10.95 -4.13 5.09
CA LYS A 27 10.35 -5.31 4.45
C LYS A 27 10.18 -6.47 5.42
N GLU A 28 11.22 -6.75 6.22
CA GLU A 28 11.20 -7.83 7.21
C GLU A 28 10.17 -7.55 8.31
N ASP A 29 10.12 -6.32 8.82
CA ASP A 29 9.15 -5.89 9.82
C ASP A 29 7.70 -6.07 9.32
N LEU A 30 7.42 -5.64 8.08
CA LEU A 30 6.11 -5.83 7.44
C LEU A 30 5.76 -7.32 7.27
N ILE A 31 6.71 -8.14 6.82
CA ILE A 31 6.49 -9.59 6.66
C ILE A 31 6.15 -10.23 8.01
N LEU A 32 6.85 -9.84 9.08
CA LEU A 32 6.63 -10.37 10.41
C LEU A 32 5.27 -9.96 10.97
N GLU A 33 4.87 -8.70 10.74
CA GLU A 33 3.55 -8.20 11.14
C GLU A 33 2.43 -8.93 10.40
N LEU A 34 2.54 -9.09 9.08
CA LEU A 34 1.56 -9.81 8.25
C LEU A 34 1.46 -11.29 8.62
N ARG A 35 2.60 -11.94 8.93
CA ARG A 35 2.63 -13.35 9.34
C ARG A 35 1.92 -13.57 10.67
N ASN A 36 2.22 -12.73 11.67
CA ASN A 36 1.66 -12.87 13.01
C ASN A 36 0.22 -12.32 13.08
N GLY A 37 -0.04 -11.27 12.31
CA GLY A 37 -1.28 -10.49 12.21
C GLY A 37 -1.88 -10.07 13.55
N ASN A 38 -0.99 -9.76 14.50
CA ASN A 38 -1.28 -9.13 15.78
C ASN A 38 -1.01 -7.62 15.75
N GLY A 39 -0.57 -7.10 14.60
CA GLY A 39 -0.30 -5.68 14.40
C GLY A 39 -1.50 -4.89 13.92
N VAL A 40 -1.23 -3.61 13.60
CA VAL A 40 -2.21 -2.72 12.98
C VAL A 40 -2.46 -3.20 11.54
N ILE A 41 -1.39 -3.57 10.84
CA ILE A 41 -1.47 -4.16 9.51
C ILE A 41 -1.69 -5.67 9.65
N LYS A 42 -2.90 -6.10 9.30
CA LYS A 42 -3.32 -7.51 9.38
C LYS A 42 -3.37 -8.17 8.00
N ASN A 43 -3.51 -7.36 6.95
CA ASN A 43 -3.69 -7.81 5.57
C ASN A 43 -2.63 -7.17 4.67
N ALA A 44 -2.15 -7.93 3.68
CA ALA A 44 -1.24 -7.43 2.66
C ALA A 44 -1.98 -6.53 1.65
N ALA A 45 -3.23 -6.86 1.32
CA ALA A 45 -4.00 -6.08 0.37
C ALA A 45 -5.48 -6.06 0.73
N PHE A 46 -6.11 -4.92 0.48
CA PHE A 46 -7.57 -4.81 0.35
C PHE A 46 -7.91 -4.43 -1.09
N VAL A 47 -8.71 -5.27 -1.76
CA VAL A 47 -9.11 -5.11 -3.15
C VAL A 47 -10.45 -4.39 -3.21
N ILE A 48 -10.47 -3.28 -3.94
CA ILE A 48 -11.65 -2.47 -4.26
C ILE A 48 -11.97 -2.66 -5.74
N TYR A 49 -13.23 -2.92 -6.03
CA TYR A 49 -13.77 -3.08 -7.38
C TYR A 49 -15.27 -2.78 -7.36
N ASN A 50 -15.88 -2.60 -8.54
CA ASN A 50 -17.32 -2.51 -8.67
C ASN A 50 -17.90 -3.94 -8.53
N ASP A 51 -18.47 -4.25 -7.35
CA ASP A 51 -19.06 -5.57 -7.07
C ASP A 51 -20.49 -5.73 -7.59
N SER A 52 -21.05 -4.68 -8.18
CA SER A 52 -22.31 -4.72 -8.93
C SER A 52 -22.13 -5.34 -10.32
N GLU A 53 -20.91 -5.31 -10.88
CA GLU A 53 -20.59 -5.86 -12.19
C GLU A 53 -20.16 -7.33 -12.12
N PRO A 54 -20.92 -8.27 -12.72
CA PRO A 54 -20.65 -9.70 -12.61
C PRO A 54 -19.26 -10.11 -13.11
N ASP A 55 -18.80 -9.51 -14.21
CA ASP A 55 -17.51 -9.82 -14.82
C ASP A 55 -16.32 -9.37 -13.97
N ASP A 56 -16.50 -8.31 -13.18
CA ASP A 56 -15.48 -7.84 -12.24
C ASP A 56 -15.51 -8.66 -10.96
N ASP A 57 -16.69 -9.02 -10.47
CA ASP A 57 -16.86 -9.89 -9.31
C ASP A 57 -16.28 -11.29 -9.54
N ILE A 58 -16.57 -11.92 -10.68
CA ILE A 58 -15.98 -13.21 -11.08
C ILE A 58 -14.47 -13.10 -11.18
N PHE A 59 -13.97 -12.06 -11.87
CA PHE A 59 -12.53 -11.86 -12.03
C PHE A 59 -11.82 -11.72 -10.68
N VAL A 60 -12.38 -10.93 -9.75
CA VAL A 60 -11.78 -10.73 -8.43
C VAL A 60 -11.83 -12.01 -7.60
N LYS A 61 -12.99 -12.69 -7.56
CA LYS A 61 -13.20 -13.89 -6.74
C LYS A 61 -12.44 -15.11 -7.22
N ASP A 62 -12.36 -15.32 -8.53
CA ASP A 62 -11.89 -16.59 -9.10
C ASP A 62 -10.44 -16.50 -9.62
N ILE A 63 -9.97 -15.29 -9.97
CA ILE A 63 -8.67 -15.11 -10.62
C ILE A 63 -7.74 -14.26 -9.75
N LEU A 64 -8.10 -13.00 -9.49
CA LEU A 64 -7.19 -12.04 -8.88
C LEU A 64 -6.89 -12.38 -7.42
N CYS A 65 -7.91 -12.46 -6.57
CA CYS A 65 -7.72 -12.69 -5.14
C CYS A 65 -7.10 -14.06 -4.84
N PRO A 66 -7.57 -15.20 -5.40
CA PRO A 66 -6.93 -16.49 -5.18
C PRO A 66 -5.49 -16.52 -5.67
N GLY A 67 -5.22 -15.94 -6.84
CA GLY A 67 -3.89 -15.88 -7.44
C GLY A 67 -2.89 -15.07 -6.60
N LEU A 68 -3.35 -13.95 -6.04
CA LEU A 68 -2.57 -13.12 -5.11
C LEU A 68 -2.36 -13.81 -3.76
N GLU A 69 -3.42 -14.41 -3.22
CA GLU A 69 -3.40 -15.08 -1.91
C GLU A 69 -2.33 -16.18 -1.87
N ILE A 70 -2.31 -17.06 -2.88
CA ILE A 70 -1.33 -18.15 -2.98
C ILE A 70 0.10 -17.60 -2.97
N ARG A 71 0.39 -16.60 -3.80
CA ARG A 71 1.73 -16.02 -3.96
C ARG A 71 2.18 -15.25 -2.72
N LEU A 72 1.28 -14.49 -2.10
CA LEU A 72 1.57 -13.73 -0.88
C LEU A 72 1.81 -14.67 0.29
N LYS A 73 0.99 -15.72 0.45
CA LYS A 73 1.22 -16.78 1.46
C LYS A 73 2.58 -17.43 1.28
N GLN A 74 2.99 -17.74 0.05
CA GLN A 74 4.32 -18.29 -0.24
C GLN A 74 5.46 -17.30 0.11
N LYS A 75 5.35 -16.04 -0.29
CA LYS A 75 6.38 -15.01 -0.02
C LYS A 75 6.50 -14.68 1.47
N ILE A 76 5.38 -14.62 2.19
CA ILE A 76 5.33 -14.25 3.61
C ILE A 76 5.51 -15.48 4.52
N LYS A 77 5.30 -16.70 3.98
CA LYS A 77 5.24 -17.96 4.73
C LYS A 77 4.17 -17.88 5.83
N SER A 78 2.94 -17.63 5.41
CA SER A 78 1.77 -17.53 6.29
C SER A 78 0.68 -18.48 5.82
N GLU A 79 -0.07 -19.05 6.76
CA GLU A 79 -1.26 -19.85 6.47
C GLU A 79 -2.54 -18.99 6.46
N ARG A 80 -2.47 -17.76 7.01
CA ARG A 80 -3.58 -16.82 7.11
C ARG A 80 -3.92 -16.20 5.77
N ASP A 81 -5.18 -15.84 5.59
CA ASP A 81 -5.62 -15.03 4.45
C ASP A 81 -5.11 -13.59 4.57
N LEU A 82 -4.40 -13.14 3.54
CA LEU A 82 -3.68 -11.86 3.48
C LEU A 82 -4.33 -10.85 2.53
N VAL A 83 -5.17 -11.30 1.61
CA VAL A 83 -5.94 -10.44 0.72
C VAL A 83 -7.36 -10.33 1.26
N ARG A 84 -7.96 -9.14 1.20
CA ARG A 84 -9.36 -8.87 1.60
C ARG A 84 -10.12 -8.22 0.46
N PHE A 85 -11.43 -8.42 0.39
CA PHE A 85 -12.30 -7.73 -0.57
C PHE A 85 -13.76 -7.70 -0.09
N LYS A 86 -14.51 -6.69 -0.55
CA LYS A 86 -15.85 -6.36 -0.02
C LYS A 86 -16.81 -7.55 -0.01
N ALA A 87 -16.98 -8.23 -1.15
CA ALA A 87 -17.98 -9.30 -1.29
C ALA A 87 -17.77 -10.51 -0.36
N ARG A 88 -16.55 -10.72 0.18
CA ARG A 88 -16.26 -11.81 1.12
C ARG A 88 -16.17 -11.34 2.56
N ASP A 89 -15.63 -10.15 2.79
CA ASP A 89 -15.22 -9.70 4.12
C ASP A 89 -16.24 -8.76 4.79
N ILE A 90 -17.21 -8.22 4.04
CA ILE A 90 -18.28 -7.38 4.59
C ILE A 90 -19.59 -8.17 4.61
N LYS A 91 -20.08 -8.45 5.82
CA LYS A 91 -21.34 -9.20 6.01
C LYS A 91 -22.56 -8.32 5.75
N PRO A 92 -23.65 -8.89 5.21
CA PRO A 92 -24.94 -8.21 5.19
C PRO A 92 -25.34 -7.72 6.60
N GLY A 93 -25.72 -6.45 6.71
CA GLY A 93 -26.12 -5.82 7.99
C GLY A 93 -25.00 -5.16 8.80
N ALA A 94 -23.73 -5.24 8.36
CA ALA A 94 -22.66 -4.42 8.93
C ALA A 94 -22.76 -2.97 8.43
N VAL A 95 -22.32 -2.00 9.26
CA VAL A 95 -22.16 -0.61 8.81
C VAL A 95 -21.03 -0.59 7.77
N LEU A 96 -21.41 -0.39 6.51
CA LEU A 96 -20.52 -0.54 5.35
C LEU A 96 -19.28 0.35 5.45
N LEU A 97 -19.47 1.61 5.88
CA LEU A 97 -18.40 2.60 6.00
C LEU A 97 -17.38 2.18 7.07
N ASP A 98 -17.82 1.86 8.28
CA ASP A 98 -16.91 1.48 9.38
C ASP A 98 -16.08 0.24 9.05
N LYS A 99 -16.69 -0.75 8.39
CA LYS A 99 -15.97 -1.97 7.99
C LYS A 99 -15.01 -1.74 6.85
N THR A 100 -15.37 -0.89 5.90
CA THR A 100 -14.47 -0.53 4.81
C THR A 100 -13.26 0.24 5.34
N ASP A 101 -13.49 1.20 6.25
CA ASP A 101 -12.42 1.94 6.92
C ASP A 101 -11.50 1.03 7.74
N GLU A 102 -12.06 0.06 8.45
CA GLU A 102 -11.29 -0.96 9.16
C GLU A 102 -10.41 -1.78 8.20
N LEU A 103 -10.95 -2.19 7.05
CA LEU A 103 -10.20 -2.95 6.04
C LEU A 103 -9.10 -2.11 5.39
N ILE A 104 -9.35 -0.83 5.12
CA ILE A 104 -8.35 0.11 4.61
C ILE A 104 -7.23 0.30 5.64
N LYS A 105 -7.58 0.56 6.90
CA LYS A 105 -6.61 0.78 7.99
C LYS A 105 -5.75 -0.45 8.22
N ASN A 106 -6.35 -1.63 8.23
CA ASN A 106 -5.68 -2.90 8.51
C ASN A 106 -4.90 -3.47 7.30
N SER A 107 -4.93 -2.82 6.14
CA SER A 107 -4.21 -3.28 4.94
C SER A 107 -2.98 -2.42 4.66
N SER A 108 -1.90 -3.06 4.21
CA SER A 108 -0.68 -2.33 3.82
C SER A 108 -0.84 -1.61 2.48
N VAL A 109 -1.56 -2.22 1.54
CA VAL A 109 -1.86 -1.67 0.21
C VAL A 109 -3.34 -1.76 -0.09
N ILE A 110 -3.84 -0.76 -0.79
CA ILE A 110 -5.14 -0.78 -1.45
C ILE A 110 -4.94 -1.12 -2.92
N VAL A 111 -5.56 -2.21 -3.38
CA VAL A 111 -5.54 -2.62 -4.78
C VAL A 111 -6.87 -2.23 -5.39
N VAL A 112 -6.84 -1.48 -6.48
CA VAL A 112 -8.07 -1.00 -7.15
C VAL A 112 -8.14 -1.63 -8.52
N LEU A 113 -9.19 -2.41 -8.76
CA LEU A 113 -9.54 -2.85 -10.11
C LEU A 113 -10.19 -1.68 -10.85
N LEU A 114 -9.61 -1.31 -11.99
CA LEU A 114 -10.14 -0.33 -12.91
C LEU A 114 -10.57 -1.02 -14.21
N THR A 115 -11.80 -0.74 -14.56
CA THR A 115 -12.55 -1.18 -15.74
C THR A 115 -13.38 -0.01 -16.23
N GLU A 116 -13.98 -0.15 -17.41
CA GLU A 116 -14.93 0.87 -17.93
C GLU A 116 -16.11 1.12 -16.97
N HIS A 117 -16.53 0.10 -16.21
CA HIS A 117 -17.66 0.19 -15.28
C HIS A 117 -17.28 0.61 -13.85
N SER A 118 -16.00 0.86 -13.56
CA SER A 118 -15.53 1.05 -12.18
C SER A 118 -16.13 2.26 -11.45
N PHE A 119 -16.66 3.25 -12.18
CA PHE A 119 -17.20 4.47 -11.61
C PHE A 119 -18.68 4.69 -11.88
N GLU A 120 -19.39 3.69 -12.41
CA GLU A 120 -20.81 3.84 -12.76
C GLU A 120 -21.73 3.98 -11.53
N ASP A 121 -21.39 3.31 -10.43
CA ASP A 121 -22.22 3.27 -9.21
C ASP A 121 -21.63 4.06 -8.02
N ASN A 122 -20.56 4.84 -8.26
CA ASN A 122 -19.78 5.60 -7.26
C ASN A 122 -19.17 4.75 -6.12
N SER A 123 -19.32 3.42 -6.11
CA SER A 123 -18.88 2.57 -4.99
C SER A 123 -17.36 2.62 -4.83
N VAL A 124 -16.63 2.48 -5.94
CA VAL A 124 -15.16 2.55 -5.98
C VAL A 124 -14.68 3.96 -5.63
N GLU A 125 -15.36 5.00 -6.14
CA GLU A 125 -15.00 6.40 -5.87
C GLU A 125 -15.10 6.72 -4.38
N MET A 126 -16.20 6.36 -3.73
CA MET A 126 -16.41 6.63 -2.31
C MET A 126 -15.35 5.98 -1.42
N VAL A 127 -14.94 4.74 -1.74
CA VAL A 127 -13.89 4.04 -0.98
C VAL A 127 -12.50 4.60 -1.29
N LEU A 128 -12.26 5.01 -2.53
CA LEU A 128 -11.01 5.69 -2.89
C LEU A 128 -10.87 7.03 -2.17
N LEU A 129 -11.94 7.81 -2.05
CA LEU A 129 -11.92 9.07 -1.33
C LEU A 129 -11.57 8.87 0.16
N SER A 130 -12.00 7.78 0.79
CA SER A 130 -11.60 7.48 2.19
C SER A 130 -10.14 7.04 2.33
N CYS A 131 -9.47 6.68 1.24
CA CYS A 131 -8.02 6.42 1.24
C CYS A 131 -7.17 7.70 1.26
N PHE A 132 -7.79 8.85 0.96
CA PHE A 132 -7.17 10.17 0.98
C PHE A 132 -7.67 10.97 2.18
N PRO A 133 -6.84 11.21 3.21
CA PRO A 133 -7.29 11.92 4.40
C PRO A 133 -7.68 13.35 4.05
N THR A 134 -8.94 13.70 4.30
CA THR A 134 -9.44 15.07 4.20
C THR A 134 -9.24 15.78 5.54
N GLY A 135 -8.18 16.57 5.65
CA GLY A 135 -8.07 17.59 6.70
C GLY A 135 -7.28 17.26 7.98
N GLU A 136 -6.81 16.03 8.19
CA GLU A 136 -5.88 15.74 9.29
C GLU A 136 -4.42 15.79 8.81
N ALA A 137 -3.68 16.83 9.24
CA ALA A 137 -2.30 17.13 8.84
C ALA A 137 -1.26 16.01 9.09
N ASN A 138 -1.65 14.90 9.74
CA ASN A 138 -0.78 13.80 10.13
C ASN A 138 -1.17 12.44 9.52
N GLN A 139 -2.22 12.35 8.71
CA GLN A 139 -2.55 11.08 8.06
C GLN A 139 -1.84 10.97 6.71
N VAL A 140 -1.03 9.92 6.59
CA VAL A 140 -0.34 9.59 5.34
C VAL A 140 -1.33 8.86 4.43
N PRO A 141 -1.49 9.27 3.15
CA PRO A 141 -2.37 8.56 2.23
C PRO A 141 -1.95 7.09 2.12
N LYS A 142 -2.94 6.20 2.10
CA LYS A 142 -2.67 4.77 1.97
C LYS A 142 -2.01 4.49 0.62
N PRO A 143 -1.02 3.58 0.56
CA PRO A 143 -0.44 3.19 -0.72
C PRO A 143 -1.47 2.49 -1.61
N ILE A 144 -1.60 2.95 -2.86
CA ILE A 144 -2.57 2.44 -3.83
C ILE A 144 -1.84 1.84 -5.04
N VAL A 145 -2.32 0.68 -5.50
CA VAL A 145 -1.91 0.05 -6.75
C VAL A 145 -3.14 -0.19 -7.63
N TYR A 146 -3.09 0.26 -8.87
CA TYR A 146 -4.18 0.08 -9.82
C TYR A 146 -3.96 -1.14 -10.70
N VAL A 147 -4.99 -1.96 -10.85
CA VAL A 147 -5.06 -3.07 -11.81
C VAL A 147 -6.03 -2.64 -12.90
N ILE A 148 -5.55 -2.39 -14.11
CA ILE A 148 -6.37 -1.92 -15.22
C ILE A 148 -6.73 -3.12 -16.09
N LYS A 149 -8.00 -3.50 -16.11
CA LYS A 149 -8.53 -4.61 -16.88
C LYS A 149 -9.34 -4.04 -18.05
N GLY A 150 -8.84 -4.24 -19.26
CA GLY A 150 -9.49 -3.75 -20.49
C GLY A 150 -9.07 -2.33 -20.89
N GLU A 151 -9.87 -1.73 -21.76
CA GLU A 151 -9.70 -0.34 -22.19
C GLU A 151 -10.49 0.55 -21.22
N THR A 152 -9.77 1.27 -20.35
CA THR A 152 -10.38 2.24 -19.44
C THR A 152 -9.96 3.63 -19.89
N ASP A 153 -10.91 4.52 -20.18
CA ASP A 153 -10.57 5.91 -20.47
C ASP A 153 -10.15 6.62 -19.17
N THR A 154 -8.84 6.74 -18.99
CA THR A 154 -8.27 7.40 -17.81
C THR A 154 -8.56 8.90 -17.75
N ASN A 155 -9.10 9.50 -18.82
CA ASN A 155 -9.53 10.90 -18.83
C ASN A 155 -10.90 11.08 -18.16
N GLU A 156 -11.69 10.02 -18.03
CA GLU A 156 -13.01 10.04 -17.38
C GLU A 156 -12.91 9.79 -15.87
N LEU A 157 -11.69 9.60 -15.34
CA LEU A 157 -11.49 9.44 -13.89
C LEU A 157 -11.96 10.69 -13.13
N PRO A 158 -12.68 10.52 -12.00
CA PRO A 158 -13.05 11.64 -11.14
C PRO A 158 -11.82 12.50 -10.77
N ARG A 159 -11.99 13.82 -10.72
CA ARG A 159 -10.87 14.77 -10.56
C ARG A 159 -9.98 14.43 -9.36
N GLY A 160 -10.57 14.05 -8.22
CA GLY A 160 -9.85 13.66 -7.02
C GLY A 160 -8.95 12.43 -7.21
N ILE A 161 -9.37 11.49 -8.04
CA ILE A 161 -8.65 10.25 -8.32
C ILE A 161 -7.59 10.46 -9.41
N SER A 162 -7.88 11.29 -10.42
CA SER A 162 -7.00 11.53 -11.57
C SER A 162 -5.58 11.96 -11.19
N LEU A 163 -5.44 12.78 -10.14
CA LEU A 163 -4.14 13.26 -9.65
C LEU A 163 -3.31 12.13 -9.04
N HIS A 164 -3.93 11.32 -8.18
CA HIS A 164 -3.30 10.17 -7.55
C HIS A 164 -2.98 9.08 -8.56
N PHE A 165 -3.92 8.83 -9.47
CA PHE A 165 -3.75 7.87 -10.54
C PHE A 165 -2.46 8.12 -11.31
N ARG A 166 -2.17 9.35 -11.74
CA ARG A 166 -0.93 9.67 -12.49
C ARG A 166 0.35 9.21 -11.78
N SER A 167 0.47 9.45 -10.48
CA SER A 167 1.64 9.07 -9.69
C SER A 167 1.67 7.62 -9.17
N ALA A 168 0.52 6.95 -9.15
CA ALA A 168 0.41 5.61 -8.57
C ALA A 168 1.02 4.53 -9.45
N LYS A 169 1.42 3.43 -8.81
CA LYS A 169 1.84 2.20 -9.50
C LYS A 169 0.61 1.55 -10.13
N LYS A 170 0.80 1.00 -11.33
CA LYS A 170 -0.27 0.41 -12.12
C LYS A 170 0.23 -0.85 -12.79
N ILE A 171 -0.69 -1.77 -13.04
CA ILE A 171 -0.49 -2.92 -13.89
C ILE A 171 -1.62 -2.99 -14.91
N MET A 172 -1.27 -3.18 -16.18
CA MET A 172 -2.24 -3.45 -17.24
C MET A 172 -2.46 -4.97 -17.26
N TRP A 173 -3.65 -5.41 -16.92
CA TRP A 173 -4.00 -6.82 -16.92
C TRP A 173 -4.26 -7.32 -18.35
N ARG A 174 -3.44 -8.25 -18.81
CA ARG A 174 -3.56 -8.78 -20.18
C ARG A 174 -4.53 -9.95 -20.19
N LYS A 175 -5.42 -10.02 -21.19
CA LYS A 175 -6.40 -11.12 -21.34
C LYS A 175 -5.76 -12.50 -21.63
N ASN A 176 -4.45 -12.57 -21.84
CA ASN A 176 -3.76 -13.80 -22.21
C ASN A 176 -3.29 -14.57 -20.96
N THR A 177 -3.72 -15.83 -20.86
CA THR A 177 -3.54 -16.73 -19.71
C THR A 177 -2.08 -16.97 -19.31
N GLU A 178 -1.14 -16.94 -20.27
CA GLU A 178 0.30 -17.08 -19.98
C GLU A 178 0.86 -15.87 -19.21
N TYR A 179 0.31 -14.68 -19.45
CA TYR A 179 0.75 -13.46 -18.79
C TYR A 179 0.10 -13.26 -17.42
N ASN A 180 -1.05 -13.89 -17.15
CA ASN A 180 -1.72 -13.78 -15.85
C ASN A 180 -0.80 -14.16 -14.69
N ALA A 181 0.06 -15.18 -14.85
CA ALA A 181 0.98 -15.58 -13.79
C ALA A 181 2.07 -14.52 -13.52
N GLN A 182 2.62 -13.94 -14.60
CA GLN A 182 3.62 -12.87 -14.52
C GLN A 182 3.01 -11.58 -13.95
N ASP A 183 1.80 -11.25 -14.36
CA ASP A 183 1.07 -10.08 -13.89
C ASP A 183 0.76 -10.21 -12.38
N LEU A 184 0.37 -11.42 -11.93
CA LEU A 184 0.20 -11.71 -10.51
C LEU A 184 1.51 -11.62 -9.71
N ASP A 185 2.62 -12.15 -10.24
CA ASP A 185 3.93 -12.06 -9.58
C ASP A 185 4.38 -10.60 -9.46
N TYR A 186 4.21 -9.82 -10.52
CA TYR A 186 4.51 -8.40 -10.53
C TYR A 186 3.62 -7.62 -9.54
N LEU A 187 2.32 -7.91 -9.52
CA LEU A 187 1.39 -7.28 -8.57
C LEU A 187 1.74 -7.64 -7.12
N CYS A 188 2.12 -8.88 -6.83
CA CYS A 188 2.61 -9.28 -5.52
C CYS A 188 3.88 -8.49 -5.11
N ASP A 189 4.81 -8.30 -6.05
CA ASP A 189 6.00 -7.51 -5.80
C ASP A 189 5.67 -6.04 -5.56
N LEU A 190 4.68 -5.47 -6.26
CA LEU A 190 4.18 -4.13 -5.96
C LEU A 190 3.57 -4.07 -4.54
N ILE A 191 2.71 -5.02 -4.18
CA ILE A 191 2.09 -5.07 -2.84
C ILE A 191 3.14 -5.09 -1.73
N MET A 192 4.24 -5.83 -1.93
CA MET A 192 5.31 -5.93 -0.94
C MET A 192 6.26 -4.73 -0.90
N ASN A 193 6.36 -3.94 -1.98
CA ASN A 193 7.37 -2.88 -2.10
C ASN A 193 6.80 -1.46 -1.99
N VAL A 194 5.59 -1.22 -2.49
CA VAL A 194 4.98 0.12 -2.53
C VAL A 194 4.79 0.72 -1.13
N PRO A 195 4.37 -0.02 -0.08
CA PRO A 195 4.33 0.51 1.28
C PRO A 195 5.70 0.98 1.78
N ILE A 196 6.75 0.24 1.42
CA ILE A 196 8.11 0.53 1.85
C ILE A 196 8.61 1.79 1.13
N GLU A 197 8.35 1.91 -0.17
CA GLU A 197 8.68 3.12 -0.95
C GLU A 197 7.94 4.35 -0.40
N ALA A 198 6.65 4.21 -0.06
CA ALA A 198 5.88 5.28 0.57
C ALA A 198 6.47 5.69 1.93
N CYS A 199 6.89 4.73 2.76
CA CYS A 199 7.56 5.01 4.04
C CYS A 199 8.90 5.75 3.85
N LEU A 200 9.71 5.32 2.88
CA LEU A 200 11.01 5.93 2.60
C LEU A 200 10.89 7.34 2.00
N LEU A 201 9.85 7.61 1.20
CA LEU A 201 9.61 8.93 0.60
C LEU A 201 9.14 9.96 1.63
N ASN A 202 8.40 9.53 2.65
CA ASN A 202 7.85 10.42 3.66
C ASN A 202 8.80 10.69 4.85
N ASN A 203 10.07 10.29 4.76
CA ASN A 203 11.07 10.34 5.83
C ASN A 203 11.65 11.75 6.17
N ILE A 204 10.90 12.82 5.93
CA ILE A 204 11.11 14.10 6.65
C ILE A 204 10.10 14.26 7.80
N THR A 205 8.99 13.50 7.81
CA THR A 205 7.94 13.64 8.84
C THR A 205 7.34 12.33 9.35
N VAL A 206 7.46 11.23 8.59
CA VAL A 206 6.71 9.98 8.87
C VAL A 206 7.45 8.96 9.73
N LEU A 207 8.76 9.09 9.92
CA LEU A 207 9.48 8.29 10.94
C LEU A 207 8.87 8.52 12.34
N ASN A 208 8.36 9.72 12.64
CA ASN A 208 7.67 9.98 13.91
C ASN A 208 6.23 9.43 13.96
N ILE A 209 5.51 9.39 12.84
CA ILE A 209 4.10 8.97 12.82
C ILE A 209 4.01 7.44 12.75
N TRP A 210 4.84 6.79 11.94
CA TRP A 210 4.95 5.33 11.96
C TRP A 210 5.60 4.84 13.26
N CYS A 211 6.64 5.48 13.81
CA CYS A 211 7.11 5.08 15.15
C CYS A 211 6.05 5.30 16.24
N ASN A 212 5.13 6.26 16.13
CA ASN A 212 4.04 6.42 17.11
C ASN A 212 2.90 5.41 16.92
N ILE A 213 2.61 5.01 15.67
CA ILE A 213 1.66 3.93 15.37
C ILE A 213 2.20 2.56 15.82
N PHE A 214 3.52 2.35 15.73
CA PHE A 214 4.19 1.12 16.21
C PHE A 214 4.59 1.13 17.69
N LYS A 215 4.64 2.29 18.36
CA LYS A 215 4.90 2.42 19.82
C LYS A 215 3.64 2.37 20.68
N GLY A 216 2.52 1.89 20.13
CA GLY A 216 1.27 1.64 20.85
C GLY A 216 1.36 0.60 21.98
N THR A 217 2.55 0.07 22.31
CA THR A 217 2.80 -0.64 23.56
C THR A 217 4.08 -0.10 24.23
N GLY A 218 3.88 0.87 25.12
CA GLY A 218 4.73 1.14 26.29
C GLY A 218 6.20 1.50 26.08
N SER A 219 6.51 2.81 26.03
CA SER A 219 7.55 3.40 26.89
C SER A 219 7.53 4.92 26.77
N LYS A 220 7.01 5.59 27.81
CA LYS A 220 7.32 7.00 28.07
C LYS A 220 8.79 7.07 28.50
N ASN A 221 9.47 8.11 28.04
CA ASN A 221 10.83 8.54 28.39
C ASN A 221 11.96 7.88 27.60
N THR A 222 12.35 8.53 26.50
CA THR A 222 13.72 9.00 26.28
C THR A 222 13.76 9.82 24.99
N TYR A 223 14.70 10.76 24.87
CA TYR A 223 14.79 11.82 23.86
C TYR A 223 14.03 13.13 24.16
N ARG A 224 14.27 13.66 25.37
CA ARG A 224 14.37 15.11 25.59
C ARG A 224 15.73 15.38 26.24
N ARG A 225 16.77 15.51 25.43
CA ARG A 225 18.06 16.12 25.75
C ARG A 225 18.94 15.95 24.52
N LEU A 226 19.03 17.00 23.73
CA LEU A 226 20.13 17.40 22.86
C LEU A 226 19.60 18.57 22.03
N GLU A 227 19.40 19.70 22.71
CA GLU A 227 19.22 21.03 22.13
C GLU A 227 19.07 21.97 23.33
N ASN A 228 20.21 22.45 23.84
CA ASN A 228 20.41 23.71 24.58
C ASN A 228 21.79 23.80 25.22
N ASP A 229 22.82 23.34 24.53
CA ASP A 229 24.16 23.90 24.71
C ASP A 229 24.60 24.39 23.33
N SER A 230 25.14 25.61 23.26
CA SER A 230 25.71 26.31 22.09
C SER A 230 24.83 27.34 21.38
N ILE A 231 24.44 28.42 22.07
CA ILE A 231 24.57 29.78 21.50
C ILE A 231 25.04 30.71 22.64
N GLU A 232 26.36 30.79 22.80
CA GLU A 232 27.01 32.01 23.30
C GLU A 232 27.08 33.00 22.13
N GLY A 233 26.69 34.24 22.40
CA GLY A 233 26.63 35.36 21.47
C GLY A 233 25.70 36.44 22.02
#